data_AF-A0A196ND92-F1
#
_entry.id   AF-A0A196ND92-F1
#
_cell.length_a   1.000
_cell.length_b   1.000
_cell.length_c   1.000
_cell.angle_alpha   90.00
_cell.angle_beta   90.00
_cell.angle_gamma   90.00
#
_symmetry.space_group_name_H-M   'P 1'
#
loop_
_entity.id
_entity.type
_entity.pdbx_description
1 polymer ?
#
loop_
_entity_poly.entity_id
_entity_poly.type
_entity_poly.pdbx_seq_one_letter_code
_entity_poly.pdbx_strand_id
1 'polypeptide(L)'
;MTPEPNAALIDAGALVAALFAVRLALLWRSDGTGWRGWAARWLRRGIWAALLVPALRLGTLAGAGGERAPLMIAAMIALLATGALLALVDTMLAEALATPRRR
;
A
#
# COMPACT_ATOMS: atom_id res chain seq x y z
N MET A 1 -22.78 0.43 18.71
CA MET A 1 -21.97 -0.67 18.16
C MET A 1 -20.66 -0.07 17.68
N THR A 2 -19.53 -0.38 18.31
CA THR A 2 -18.22 0.03 17.79
C THR A 2 -17.92 -0.82 16.55
N PRO A 3 -17.62 -0.23 15.39
CA PRO A 3 -17.31 -1.01 14.19
C PRO A 3 -16.15 -1.97 14.50
N GLU A 4 -16.30 -3.23 14.09
CA GLU A 4 -15.25 -4.23 14.29
C GLU A 4 -13.95 -3.75 13.63
N PRO A 5 -12.81 -3.79 14.35
CA PRO A 5 -11.53 -3.36 13.80
C PRO A 5 -11.14 -4.11 12.52
N ASN A 6 -11.75 -5.28 12.26
CA ASN A 6 -11.54 -6.05 11.04
C ASN A 6 -12.14 -5.41 9.79
N ALA A 7 -13.31 -4.77 9.86
CA ALA A 7 -13.96 -4.21 8.68
C ALA A 7 -13.15 -3.05 8.07
N ALA A 8 -12.65 -2.14 8.92
CA ALA A 8 -11.83 -1.02 8.48
C ALA A 8 -10.47 -1.46 7.89
N LEU A 9 -9.90 -2.58 8.37
CA LEU A 9 -8.67 -3.15 7.81
C LEU A 9 -8.92 -3.80 6.45
N ILE A 10 -10.06 -4.47 6.28
CA ILE A 10 -10.47 -5.07 5.00
C ILE A 10 -10.68 -3.97 3.95
N ASP A 11 -11.37 -2.88 4.31
CA ASP A 11 -11.59 -1.74 3.40
C ASP A 11 -10.28 -1.06 2.99
N ALA A 12 -9.35 -0.89 3.95
CA ALA A 12 -8.03 -0.33 3.66
C ALA A 12 -7.22 -1.26 2.74
N GLY A 13 -7.29 -2.58 2.95
CA GLY A 13 -6.66 -3.57 2.07
C GLY A 13 -7.22 -3.55 0.65
N ALA A 14 -8.54 -3.48 0.51
CA ALA A 14 -9.21 -3.39 -0.79
C ALA A 14 -8.83 -2.10 -1.54
N LEU A 15 -8.78 -0.97 -0.83
CA LEU A 15 -8.33 0.31 -1.40
C LEU A 15 -6.88 0.24 -1.88
N VAL A 16 -5.97 -0.30 -1.07
CA VAL A 16 -4.55 -0.46 -1.43
C VAL A 16 -4.40 -1.34 -2.68
N ALA A 17 -5.11 -2.47 -2.74
CA ALA A 17 -5.10 -3.37 -3.88
C ALA A 17 -5.64 -2.68 -5.16
N ALA A 18 -6.73 -1.93 -5.05
CA ALA A 18 -7.30 -1.19 -6.16
C ALA A 18 -6.35 -0.12 -6.70
N LEU A 19 -5.74 0.70 -5.83
CA LEU A 19 -4.77 1.72 -6.23
C LEU A 19 -3.53 1.09 -6.88
N PHE A 20 -3.08 -0.05 -6.38
CA PHE A 20 -1.96 -0.80 -6.94
C PHE A 20 -2.28 -1.34 -8.33
N ALA A 21 -3.46 -1.94 -8.52
CA ALA A 21 -3.91 -2.44 -9.82
C ALA A 21 -4.03 -1.32 -10.86
N VAL A 22 -4.61 -0.17 -10.49
CA VAL A 22 -4.72 0.99 -11.38
C VAL A 22 -3.33 1.52 -11.76
N ARG A 23 -2.41 1.59 -10.81
CA ARG A 23 -1.02 1.99 -11.08
C ARG A 23 -0.35 1.03 -12.07
N LEU A 24 -0.50 -0.27 -11.88
CA LEU A 24 0.07 -1.28 -12.77
C LEU A 24 -0.52 -1.19 -14.18
N ALA A 25 -1.83 -0.98 -14.30
CA ALA A 25 -2.50 -0.79 -15.59
C ALA A 25 -1.99 0.46 -16.34
N LEU A 26 -1.68 1.54 -15.61
CA LEU A 26 -1.09 2.75 -16.20
C LEU A 26 0.35 2.53 -16.68
N LEU A 27 1.13 1.73 -15.96
CA LEU A 27 2.52 1.40 -16.31
C LEU A 27 2.61 0.38 -17.45
N TRP A 28 1.68 -0.58 -17.55
CA TRP A 28 1.66 -1.58 -18.61
C TRP A 28 1.38 -0.95 -19.99
N ARG A 29 0.63 0.14 -20.05
CA ARG A 29 0.06 0.62 -21.33
C ARG A 29 0.98 1.45 -22.24
N SER A 30 2.21 1.86 -21.85
CA SER A 30 3.17 2.54 -22.76
C SER A 30 4.43 3.08 -22.08
N ASP A 31 5.47 3.32 -22.89
CA ASP A 31 6.71 4.09 -22.71
C ASP A 31 6.64 5.31 -21.77
N GLY A 32 6.58 5.09 -20.46
CA GLY A 32 7.19 5.87 -19.37
C GLY A 32 7.02 7.41 -19.27
N THR A 33 6.35 8.11 -20.18
CA THR A 33 6.47 9.56 -20.33
C THR A 33 5.12 10.28 -20.38
N GLY A 34 5.03 11.44 -19.74
CA GLY A 34 3.83 12.29 -19.67
C GLY A 34 2.94 12.07 -18.43
N TRP A 35 1.65 12.40 -18.57
CA TRP A 35 0.67 12.45 -17.48
C TRP A 35 0.44 11.10 -16.78
N ARG A 36 0.59 9.98 -17.51
CA ARG A 36 0.41 8.63 -16.95
C ARG A 36 1.51 8.27 -15.96
N GLY A 37 2.76 8.61 -16.26
CA GLY A 37 3.88 8.45 -15.33
C GLY A 37 3.73 9.34 -14.09
N TRP A 38 3.22 10.56 -14.28
CA TRP A 38 2.84 11.43 -13.15
C TRP A 38 1.75 10.79 -12.29
N ALA A 39 0.66 10.29 -12.89
CA ALA A 39 -0.44 9.64 -12.19
C ALA A 39 0.01 8.39 -11.44
N ALA A 40 0.83 7.55 -12.07
CA ALA A 40 1.43 6.39 -11.44
C ALA A 40 2.23 6.80 -10.18
N ARG A 41 3.10 7.81 -10.25
CA ARG A 41 3.88 8.29 -9.09
C ARG A 41 2.99 8.75 -7.93
N TRP A 42 1.89 9.44 -8.22
CA TRP A 42 0.94 9.86 -7.19
C TRP A 42 0.15 8.70 -6.60
N LEU A 43 -0.26 7.73 -7.42
CA LEU A 43 -0.90 6.49 -6.92
C LEU A 43 0.03 5.73 -5.96
N ARG A 44 1.33 5.69 -6.24
CA ARG A 44 2.32 5.11 -5.30
C ARG A 44 2.31 5.80 -3.95
N ARG A 45 2.26 7.14 -3.93
CA ARG A 45 2.16 7.92 -2.68
C ARG A 45 0.84 7.65 -1.96
N GLY A 46 -0.26 7.53 -2.70
CA GLY A 46 -1.58 7.19 -2.16
C GLY A 46 -1.60 5.81 -1.48
N ILE A 47 -0.98 4.81 -2.10
CA ILE A 47 -0.83 3.46 -1.53
C ILE A 47 -0.06 3.51 -0.20
N TRP A 48 1.07 4.23 -0.16
CA TRP A 48 1.82 4.40 1.08
C TRP A 48 1.04 5.11 2.16
N ALA A 49 0.28 6.16 1.82
CA ALA A 49 -0.56 6.86 2.77
C ALA A 49 -1.67 5.94 3.33
N ALA A 50 -2.30 5.15 2.47
CA ALA A 50 -3.34 4.20 2.85
C ALA A 50 -2.82 3.08 3.78
N LEU A 51 -1.52 2.77 3.75
CA LEU A 51 -0.88 1.81 4.66
C LEU A 51 -0.36 2.48 5.94
N LEU A 52 0.24 3.67 5.80
CA LEU A 52 0.87 4.38 6.92
C LEU A 52 -0.15 4.93 7.90
N VAL A 53 -1.29 5.46 7.43
CA VAL A 53 -2.32 6.04 8.32
C VAL A 53 -2.89 5.00 9.28
N PRO A 54 -3.33 3.80 8.84
CA PRO A 54 -3.74 2.73 9.75
C PRO A 54 -2.61 2.27 10.68
N ALA A 55 -1.38 2.16 10.20
CA ALA A 55 -0.24 1.75 11.02
C ALA A 55 0.04 2.75 12.16
N LEU A 56 0.05 4.06 11.85
CA LEU A 56 0.20 5.11 12.86
C LEU A 56 -0.94 5.09 13.87
N ARG A 57 -2.18 4.89 13.41
CA ARG A 57 -3.35 4.76 14.30
C ARG A 57 -3.23 3.56 15.23
N LEU A 58 -2.74 2.43 14.76
CA LEU A 58 -2.50 1.26 15.61
C LEU A 58 -1.38 1.53 16.62
N GLY A 59 -0.33 2.22 16.21
CA GLY A 59 0.76 2.64 17.10
C GLY A 59 0.29 3.58 18.21
N THR A 60 -0.54 4.58 17.90
CA THR A 60 -1.09 5.49 18.92
C THR A 60 -2.04 4.78 19.87
N LEU A 61 -2.88 3.88 19.36
CA LEU A 61 -3.77 3.06 20.20
C LEU A 61 -2.99 2.08 21.09
N ALA A 62 -1.91 1.48 20.60
CA ALA A 62 -1.05 0.62 21.40
C ALA A 62 -0.31 1.40 22.49
N GLY A 63 0.15 2.63 22.19
CA GLY A 63 0.81 3.52 23.15
C GLY A 63 -0.08 4.00 24.29
N ALA A 64 -1.40 4.02 24.09
CA ALA A 64 -2.38 4.28 25.15
C ALA A 64 -2.49 3.13 26.17
N GLY A 65 -1.86 1.97 25.90
CA GLY A 65 -1.83 0.82 26.79
C GLY A 65 -3.11 -0.04 26.75
N GLY A 66 -3.07 -1.15 27.50
CA GLY A 66 -4.17 -2.11 27.62
C GLY A 66 -3.84 -3.50 27.07
N GLU A 67 -4.69 -4.48 27.38
CA GLU A 67 -4.48 -5.90 27.07
C GLU A 67 -4.33 -6.18 25.56
N ARG A 68 -4.84 -5.30 24.70
CA ARG A 68 -4.77 -5.44 23.24
C ARG A 68 -3.53 -4.79 22.61
N ALA A 69 -2.69 -4.09 23.39
CA ALA A 69 -1.51 -3.41 22.85
C ALA A 69 -0.55 -4.35 22.06
N PRO A 70 -0.25 -5.59 22.52
CA PRO A 70 0.59 -6.51 21.76
C PRO A 70 0.00 -6.88 20.39
N LEU A 71 -1.32 -7.09 20.33
CA LEU A 71 -2.04 -7.39 19.09
C LEU A 71 -1.99 -6.20 18.12
N MET A 72 -2.18 -4.98 18.62
CA MET A 72 -2.12 -3.76 17.80
C MET A 72 -0.72 -3.51 17.24
N ILE A 73 0.33 -3.76 18.05
CA ILE A 73 1.73 -3.69 17.59
C ILE A 73 1.99 -4.75 16.51
N ALA A 74 1.52 -5.98 16.71
CA ALA A 74 1.67 -7.04 15.70
C ALA A 74 0.96 -6.67 14.39
N ALA A 75 -0.25 -6.12 14.45
CA ALA A 75 -0.99 -5.65 13.28
C ALA A 75 -0.29 -4.47 12.58
N MET A 76 0.28 -3.53 13.34
CA MET A 76 1.09 -2.43 12.81
C MET A 76 2.33 -2.97 12.07
N ILE A 77 3.06 -3.90 12.67
CA ILE A 77 4.24 -4.53 12.04
C ILE A 77 3.84 -5.27 10.77
N ALA A 78 2.74 -6.03 10.80
CA ALA A 78 2.23 -6.74 9.63
C ALA A 78 1.87 -5.80 8.48
N LEU A 79 1.22 -4.67 8.77
CA LEU A 79 0.92 -3.63 7.76
C LEU A 79 2.18 -3.02 7.15
N LEU A 80 3.18 -2.69 7.99
CA LEU A 80 4.45 -2.12 7.53
C LEU A 80 5.25 -3.13 6.69
N ALA A 81 5.33 -4.39 7.14
CA ALA A 81 5.98 -5.47 6.40
C ALA A 81 5.31 -5.72 5.04
N THR A 82 3.97 -5.73 5.02
CA THR A 82 3.19 -5.85 3.78
C THR A 82 3.47 -4.68 2.83
N GLY A 83 3.52 -3.44 3.35
CA GLY A 83 3.88 -2.27 2.57
C GLY A 83 5.29 -2.33 1.98
N ALA A 84 6.27 -2.80 2.76
CA ALA A 84 7.63 -3.01 2.29
C ALA A 84 7.71 -4.06 1.17
N LEU A 85 7.00 -5.19 1.33
CA LEU A 85 6.89 -6.22 0.29
C LEU A 85 6.23 -5.66 -0.98
N LEU A 86 5.14 -4.92 -0.84
CA LEU A 86 4.42 -4.32 -1.95
C LEU A 86 5.31 -3.33 -2.72
N ALA A 87 6.17 -2.59 -2.02
CA ALA A 87 7.12 -1.66 -2.61
C ALA A 87 8.26 -2.35 -3.36
N LEU A 88 8.75 -3.48 -2.84
CA LEU A 88 9.69 -4.35 -3.53
C LEU A 88 9.06 -4.88 -4.84
N VAL A 89 7.85 -5.44 -4.75
CA VAL A 89 7.11 -5.95 -5.91
C VAL A 89 6.83 -4.83 -6.93
N ASP A 90 6.43 -3.64 -6.48
CA ASP A 90 6.22 -2.46 -7.34
C ASP A 90 7.48 -2.10 -8.13
N THR A 91 8.64 -2.17 -7.47
CA THR A 91 9.93 -1.80 -8.07
C THR A 91 10.34 -2.84 -9.11
N MET A 92 10.27 -4.13 -8.76
CA MET A 92 10.55 -5.24 -9.69
C MET A 92 9.60 -5.23 -10.91
N LEU A 93 8.31 -4.98 -10.70
CA LEU A 93 7.32 -4.89 -11.79
C LEU A 93 7.56 -3.66 -12.67
N ALA A 94 7.85 -2.51 -12.07
CA ALA A 94 8.15 -1.29 -12.83
C ALA A 94 9.40 -1.47 -13.70
N GLU A 95 10.46 -2.09 -13.18
CA GLU A 95 11.67 -2.42 -13.95
C GLU A 95 11.39 -3.42 -15.07
N ALA A 96 10.64 -4.49 -14.78
CA ALA A 96 10.25 -5.49 -15.78
C ALA A 96 9.41 -4.88 -16.92
N LEU A 97 8.56 -3.89 -16.62
CA LEU A 97 7.77 -3.16 -17.61
C LEU A 97 8.56 -2.10 -18.38
N ALA A 98 9.57 -1.49 -17.76
CA ALA A 98 10.42 -0.48 -18.39
C ALA A 98 11.52 -1.09 -19.29
N THR A 99 11.83 -2.37 -19.10
CA THR A 99 12.81 -3.06 -19.93
C THR A 99 12.24 -3.22 -21.34
N PRO A 100 12.84 -2.62 -22.39
CA PRO A 100 12.34 -2.79 -23.74
C PRO A 100 12.39 -4.27 -24.08
N ARG A 101 11.25 -4.87 -24.46
CA ARG A 101 11.26 -6.19 -25.09
C ARG A 101 12.08 -6.05 -26.36
N ARG A 102 13.35 -6.48 -26.32
CA ARG A 102 14.14 -6.77 -27.52
C ARG A 102 13.32 -7.77 -28.34
N ARG A 103 12.59 -7.25 -29.32
CA ARG A 103 12.03 -7.99 -30.44
C ARG A 103 12.56 -7.33 -31.69
#